data_AF-A0A8A1M4U1-F1
#
_entry.id   AF-A0A8A1M4U1-F1
#
_cell.length_a   1.000
_cell.length_b   1.000
_cell.length_c   1.000
_cell.angle_alpha   90.00
_cell.angle_beta   90.00
_cell.angle_gamma   90.00
#
_symmetry.space_group_name_H-M   'P 1'
#
loop_
_entity.id
_entity.type
_entity.pdbx_description
1 polymer ?
#
loop_
_entity_poly.entity_id
_entity_poly.type
_entity_poly.pdbx_seq_one_letter_code
_entity_poly.pdbx_strand_id
1 'polypeptide(L)'
;ARYTFRCSQPLAQSVRKYSSEAPAKSSRIPLIGGITLAAGAGYYYYWQTTSAKSEPKERSTVFKGGDQGWIGLKLAHIDNVNHNVKKLRFEFEDPESVSGLHIASALLTKYKGLTDEKPTIRPYTPVSDEGQPGYLDLLVKRYPNGPMSNHLHNMAALFPSIHGSLASTITSA
;
A
#
# COMPACT_ATOMS: atom_id res chain seq x y z
N ALA A 1 53.80 -35.46 14.86
CA ALA A 1 54.49 -35.04 13.61
C ALA A 1 53.59 -35.39 12.42
N ARG A 2 53.16 -34.42 11.59
CA ARG A 2 52.36 -34.68 10.39
C ARG A 2 53.28 -34.57 9.17
N TYR A 3 53.61 -35.69 8.53
CA TYR A 3 54.30 -35.73 7.25
C TYR A 3 53.30 -35.43 6.14
N THR A 4 53.53 -34.36 5.37
CA THR A 4 52.79 -34.07 4.14
C THR A 4 53.61 -34.54 2.95
N PHE A 5 53.09 -35.51 2.20
CA PHE A 5 53.66 -35.89 0.91
C PHE A 5 53.33 -34.79 -0.12
N ARG A 6 54.35 -34.06 -0.58
CA ARG A 6 54.25 -33.17 -1.75
C ARG A 6 54.46 -33.99 -3.01
N CYS A 7 53.41 -34.22 -3.78
CA CYS A 7 53.54 -34.72 -5.15
C CYS A 7 54.18 -33.63 -6.02
N SER A 8 55.34 -33.93 -6.61
CA SER A 8 56.05 -33.05 -7.55
C SER A 8 55.23 -32.83 -8.82
N GLN A 9 55.04 -31.57 -9.23
CA GLN A 9 54.45 -31.25 -10.54
C GLN A 9 55.37 -31.75 -11.68
N PRO A 10 54.82 -32.28 -12.78
CA PRO A 10 55.63 -32.68 -13.92
C PRO A 10 56.29 -31.44 -14.55
N LEU A 11 57.56 -31.59 -14.89
CA LEU A 11 58.38 -30.58 -15.54
C LEU A 11 57.76 -30.21 -16.90
N ALA A 12 57.33 -28.97 -17.06
CA ALA A 12 56.82 -28.46 -18.33
C ALA A 12 57.97 -28.44 -19.36
N GLN A 13 57.97 -29.38 -20.31
CA GLN A 13 58.90 -29.38 -21.43
C GLN A 13 58.57 -28.22 -22.37
N SER A 14 59.44 -27.21 -22.40
CA SER A 14 59.35 -26.09 -23.34
C SER A 14 59.90 -26.51 -24.71
N VAL A 15 59.02 -27.00 -25.57
CA VAL A 15 59.35 -27.22 -26.98
C VAL A 15 59.47 -25.83 -27.64
N ARG A 16 60.69 -25.36 -27.88
CA ARG A 16 60.95 -24.13 -28.64
C ARG A 16 60.51 -24.35 -30.10
N LYS A 17 59.33 -23.85 -30.45
CA LYS A 17 58.91 -23.71 -31.85
C LYS A 17 59.52 -22.42 -32.40
N TYR A 18 60.45 -22.54 -33.35
CA TYR A 18 61.01 -21.42 -34.11
C TYR A 18 60.18 -21.17 -35.38
N SER A 19 59.95 -19.90 -35.70
CA SER A 19 59.32 -19.36 -36.94
C SER A 19 57.79 -19.56 -37.04
N SER A 20 56.94 -18.61 -37.43
CA SER A 20 57.03 -17.21 -37.88
C SER A 20 55.64 -16.56 -37.69
N GLU A 21 55.60 -15.24 -37.76
CA GLU A 21 54.45 -14.29 -37.65
C GLU A 21 54.11 -13.74 -36.27
N ALA A 22 54.01 -12.41 -36.21
CA ALA A 22 53.54 -11.67 -35.05
C ALA A 22 52.07 -12.02 -34.77
N PRO A 23 51.66 -12.26 -33.51
CA PRO A 23 50.26 -12.51 -33.21
C PRO A 23 49.43 -11.31 -33.68
N ALA A 24 48.41 -11.57 -34.49
CA ALA A 24 47.53 -10.53 -34.98
C ALA A 24 46.96 -9.70 -33.82
N LYS A 25 47.00 -8.37 -33.95
CA LYS A 25 46.60 -7.43 -32.89
C LYS A 25 45.08 -7.53 -32.65
N SER A 26 44.69 -8.30 -31.63
CA SER A 26 43.29 -8.47 -31.20
C SER A 26 42.72 -7.13 -30.70
N SER A 27 41.64 -6.66 -31.32
CA SER A 27 40.92 -5.45 -30.88
C SER A 27 39.82 -5.82 -29.89
N ARG A 28 39.79 -5.16 -28.73
CA ARG A 28 38.72 -5.30 -27.72
C ARG A 28 37.52 -4.39 -27.99
N ILE A 29 37.53 -3.68 -29.12
CA ILE A 29 36.49 -2.75 -29.55
C ILE A 29 35.09 -3.41 -29.60
N PRO A 30 34.89 -4.63 -30.16
CA PRO A 30 33.55 -5.23 -30.18
C PRO A 30 33.07 -5.64 -28.78
N LEU A 31 33.98 -6.05 -27.87
CA LEU A 31 33.64 -6.36 -26.49
C LEU A 31 33.21 -5.10 -25.73
N ILE A 32 33.98 -4.02 -25.85
CA ILE A 32 33.67 -2.73 -25.21
C ILE A 32 32.37 -2.17 -25.77
N GLY A 33 32.17 -2.23 -27.09
CA GLY A 33 30.94 -1.81 -27.76
C GLY A 33 29.72 -2.61 -27.31
N GLY A 34 29.85 -3.93 -27.11
CA GLY A 34 28.78 -4.75 -26.58
C GLY A 34 28.39 -4.38 -25.14
N ILE A 35 29.38 -4.13 -24.27
CA ILE A 35 29.14 -3.75 -22.87
C ILE A 35 28.47 -2.37 -22.78
N THR A 36 28.94 -1.37 -23.54
CA THR A 36 28.37 -0.02 -23.51
C THR A 36 26.94 0.00 -24.02
N LEU A 37 26.63 -0.79 -25.07
CA LEU A 37 25.28 -0.88 -25.61
C LEU A 37 24.30 -1.54 -24.62
N ALA A 38 24.72 -2.61 -23.96
CA ALA A 38 23.92 -3.27 -22.92
C ALA A 38 23.65 -2.36 -21.71
N ALA A 39 24.66 -1.62 -21.25
CA ALA A 39 24.51 -0.67 -20.15
C ALA A 39 23.55 0.48 -20.51
N GLY A 40 23.66 1.04 -21.73
CA GLY A 40 22.76 2.08 -22.22
C GLY A 40 21.31 1.60 -22.34
N ALA A 41 21.10 0.39 -22.85
CA ALA A 41 19.76 -0.21 -22.95
C ALA A 41 19.15 -0.47 -21.55
N GLY A 42 19.94 -0.99 -20.61
CA GLY A 42 19.51 -1.19 -19.23
C GLY A 42 19.15 0.13 -18.54
N TYR A 43 19.94 1.17 -18.73
CA TYR A 43 19.67 2.51 -18.20
C TYR A 43 18.39 3.12 -18.80
N TYR A 44 18.20 3.01 -20.11
CA TYR A 44 17.01 3.51 -20.80
C TYR A 44 15.73 2.80 -20.35
N TYR A 45 15.79 1.47 -20.18
CA TYR A 45 14.67 0.69 -19.66
C TYR A 45 14.34 1.08 -18.22
N TYR A 46 15.35 1.21 -17.36
CA TYR A 46 15.16 1.68 -15.98
C TYR A 46 14.52 3.07 -15.95
N TRP A 47 15.04 4.02 -16.75
CA TRP A 47 14.52 5.39 -16.81
C TRP A 47 13.06 5.46 -17.29
N GLN A 48 12.65 4.62 -18.23
CA GLN A 48 11.24 4.50 -18.64
C GLN A 48 10.36 3.96 -17.51
N THR A 49 10.81 2.91 -16.80
CA THR A 49 10.03 2.33 -15.69
C THR A 49 9.90 3.30 -14.50
N THR A 50 10.91 4.13 -14.24
CA THR A 50 10.83 5.15 -13.18
C THR A 50 9.99 6.35 -13.58
N SER A 51 9.99 6.75 -14.86
CA SER A 51 9.18 7.86 -15.36
C SER A 51 7.70 7.49 -15.55
N ALA A 52 7.37 6.20 -15.60
CA ALA A 52 5.99 5.70 -15.64
C ALA A 52 5.30 5.68 -14.26
N LYS A 53 5.96 6.16 -13.19
CA LYS A 53 5.27 6.45 -11.91
C LYS A 53 4.37 7.66 -12.12
N SER A 54 3.12 7.36 -12.46
CA SER A 54 1.97 8.26 -12.59
C SER A 54 2.04 9.46 -11.65
N GLU A 55 1.91 10.66 -12.21
CA GLU A 55 1.69 11.88 -11.42
C GLU A 55 0.53 11.68 -10.45
N PRO A 56 0.61 12.21 -9.21
CA PRO A 56 -0.48 12.12 -8.26
C PRO A 56 -1.71 12.79 -8.88
N LYS A 57 -2.71 12.01 -9.28
CA LYS A 57 -4.03 12.55 -9.65
C LYS A 57 -4.49 13.38 -8.45
N GLU A 58 -4.65 14.69 -8.62
CA GLU A 58 -5.21 15.54 -7.57
C GLU A 58 -6.64 15.07 -7.29
N ARG A 59 -6.81 14.38 -6.16
CA ARG A 59 -8.10 13.85 -5.70
C ARG A 59 -8.62 14.75 -4.59
N SER A 60 -9.93 14.94 -4.57
CA SER A 60 -10.63 15.64 -3.49
C SER A 60 -10.48 14.86 -2.18
N THR A 61 -10.34 15.57 -1.06
CA THR A 61 -10.26 14.97 0.29
C THR A 61 -11.59 15.12 1.01
N VAL A 62 -12.08 14.02 1.59
CA VAL A 62 -13.36 13.99 2.33
C VAL A 62 -13.22 14.68 3.69
N PHE A 63 -12.21 14.31 4.46
CA PHE A 63 -11.94 14.90 5.77
C PHE A 63 -10.90 16.01 5.62
N LYS A 64 -11.31 17.25 5.93
CA LYS A 64 -10.48 18.47 5.88
C LYS A 64 -10.08 18.96 7.26
N GLY A 65 -10.75 18.49 8.32
CA GLY A 65 -10.51 18.93 9.70
C GLY A 65 -11.06 20.33 10.00
N GLY A 66 -10.82 20.81 11.23
CA GLY A 66 -11.24 22.14 11.68
C GLY A 66 -12.75 22.31 11.79
N ASP A 67 -13.28 23.38 11.20
CA ASP A 67 -14.69 23.79 11.33
C ASP A 67 -15.67 22.98 10.43
N GLN A 68 -15.19 21.92 9.76
CA GLN A 68 -16.00 21.08 8.86
C GLN A 68 -17.18 20.41 9.58
N GLY A 69 -17.03 20.10 10.87
CA GLY A 69 -18.04 19.40 11.65
C GLY A 69 -18.26 17.95 11.21
N TRP A 70 -19.39 17.38 11.62
CA TRP A 70 -19.68 15.96 11.44
C TRP A 70 -20.25 15.64 10.05
N ILE A 71 -19.66 14.67 9.36
CA ILE A 71 -20.04 14.21 8.01
C ILE A 71 -20.79 12.88 8.08
N GLY A 72 -21.97 12.80 7.47
CA GLY A 72 -22.70 11.52 7.36
C GLY A 72 -22.08 10.60 6.32
N LEU A 73 -21.61 9.40 6.70
CA LEU A 73 -21.17 8.40 5.72
C LEU A 73 -22.15 7.23 5.61
N LYS A 74 -22.32 6.74 4.38
CA LYS A 74 -23.19 5.61 4.09
C LYS A 74 -22.44 4.30 4.28
N LEU A 75 -22.99 3.39 5.09
CA LEU A 75 -22.50 2.03 5.20
C LEU A 75 -22.91 1.20 3.98
N ALA A 76 -21.93 0.80 3.18
CA ALA A 76 -22.14 0.10 1.92
C ALA A 76 -21.95 -1.41 2.03
N HIS A 77 -20.97 -1.85 2.84
CA HIS A 77 -20.66 -3.26 2.97
C HIS A 77 -20.25 -3.63 4.39
N ILE A 78 -20.55 -4.86 4.80
CA ILE A 78 -20.20 -5.42 6.10
C ILE A 78 -19.57 -6.79 5.89
N ASP A 79 -18.30 -6.92 6.28
CA ASP A 79 -17.55 -8.17 6.29
C ASP A 79 -17.49 -8.72 7.73
N ASN A 80 -18.06 -9.90 7.97
CA ASN A 80 -17.93 -10.59 9.26
C ASN A 80 -16.58 -11.32 9.31
N VAL A 81 -15.59 -10.74 9.99
CA VAL A 81 -14.23 -11.29 10.09
C VAL A 81 -14.17 -12.42 11.13
N ASN A 82 -14.86 -12.25 12.26
CA ASN A 82 -14.96 -13.27 13.31
C ASN A 82 -16.25 -13.06 14.13
N HIS A 83 -16.51 -13.91 15.12
CA HIS A 83 -17.67 -13.87 16.02
C HIS A 83 -17.94 -12.51 16.67
N ASN A 84 -16.92 -11.68 16.86
CA ASN A 84 -17.04 -10.33 17.43
C ASN A 84 -16.28 -9.26 16.64
N VAL A 85 -15.83 -9.52 15.42
CA VAL A 85 -15.12 -8.51 14.61
C VAL A 85 -15.81 -8.35 13.27
N LYS A 86 -16.14 -7.11 12.92
CA LYS A 86 -16.69 -6.74 11.63
C LYS A 86 -15.79 -5.70 10.97
N LYS A 87 -15.60 -5.81 9.66
CA LYS A 87 -15.04 -4.74 8.84
C LYS A 87 -16.20 -4.05 8.14
N LEU A 88 -16.32 -2.74 8.36
CA LEU A 88 -17.43 -1.90 7.92
C LEU A 88 -16.90 -0.95 6.85
N ARG A 89 -17.47 -1.02 5.65
CA ARG A 89 -17.10 -0.15 4.52
C ARG A 89 -18.06 1.00 4.40
N PHE A 90 -17.54 2.20 4.52
CA PHE A 90 -18.28 3.44 4.33
C PHE A 90 -17.92 4.05 2.98
N GLU A 91 -18.93 4.31 2.16
CA GLU A 91 -18.76 4.97 0.86
C GLU A 91 -18.69 6.49 1.05
N PHE A 92 -17.82 7.12 0.26
CA PHE A 92 -17.82 8.56 0.08
C PHE A 92 -18.88 8.97 -0.94
N GLU A 93 -19.31 10.23 -0.89
CA GLU A 93 -20.25 10.78 -1.89
C GLU A 93 -19.62 10.80 -3.30
N ASP A 94 -18.32 11.13 -3.37
CA ASP A 94 -17.54 11.13 -4.60
C ASP A 94 -16.66 9.87 -4.66
N PRO A 95 -16.85 8.97 -5.65
CA PRO A 95 -16.08 7.74 -5.77
C PRO A 95 -14.59 7.96 -6.09
N GLU A 96 -14.20 9.14 -6.56
CA GLU A 96 -12.80 9.49 -6.84
C GLU A 96 -12.11 10.16 -5.65
N SER A 97 -12.88 10.58 -4.63
CA SER A 97 -12.35 11.22 -3.43
C SER A 97 -11.58 10.24 -2.54
N VAL A 98 -10.60 10.76 -1.82
CA VAL A 98 -9.84 10.01 -0.81
C VAL A 98 -10.17 10.52 0.58
N SER A 99 -9.85 9.73 1.62
CA SER A 99 -10.15 10.10 2.99
C SER A 99 -9.53 11.46 3.40
N GLY A 100 -8.28 11.72 2.98
CA GLY A 100 -7.50 12.87 3.47
C GLY A 100 -6.89 12.65 4.86
N LEU A 101 -7.06 11.45 5.44
CA LEU A 101 -6.47 11.07 6.71
C LEU A 101 -5.03 10.59 6.49
N HIS A 102 -4.10 11.12 7.30
CA HIS A 102 -2.69 10.72 7.27
C HIS A 102 -2.40 9.53 8.20
N ILE A 103 -1.27 8.86 8.00
CA ILE A 103 -0.80 7.76 8.84
C ILE A 103 -0.78 8.21 10.30
N ALA A 104 -1.32 7.36 11.18
CA ALA A 104 -1.50 7.62 12.61
C ALA A 104 -2.53 8.70 12.98
N SER A 105 -3.34 9.17 12.03
CA SER A 105 -4.53 9.98 12.34
C SER A 105 -5.74 9.11 12.76
N ALA A 106 -6.75 9.76 13.31
CA ALA A 106 -8.01 9.14 13.69
C ALA A 106 -9.20 10.04 13.33
N LEU A 107 -10.33 9.41 13.05
CA LEU A 107 -11.62 10.08 12.95
C LEU A 107 -12.44 9.85 14.21
N LEU A 108 -13.32 10.78 14.53
CA LEU A 108 -14.29 10.63 15.59
C LEU A 108 -15.60 10.14 15.00
N THR A 109 -16.11 9.06 15.57
CA THR A 109 -17.47 8.59 15.37
C THR A 109 -18.37 9.18 16.44
N LYS A 110 -19.59 9.55 16.07
CA LYS A 110 -20.61 10.03 17.01
C LYS A 110 -21.90 9.22 16.84
N TYR A 111 -22.41 8.75 17.98
CA TYR A 111 -23.66 8.03 18.06
C TYR A 111 -24.45 8.51 19.28
N LYS A 112 -25.74 8.72 19.10
CA LYS A 112 -26.67 9.00 20.19
C LYS A 112 -27.88 8.09 20.01
N GLY A 113 -28.10 7.16 20.93
CA GLY A 113 -29.32 6.37 20.97
C GLY A 113 -30.55 7.24 21.25
N LEU A 114 -31.74 6.73 20.91
CA LEU A 114 -33.01 7.44 21.12
C LEU A 114 -33.24 7.84 22.59
N THR A 115 -32.75 7.03 23.51
CA THR A 115 -32.92 7.20 24.96
C THR A 115 -31.66 7.78 25.63
N ASP A 116 -30.57 7.98 24.89
CA ASP A 116 -29.31 8.46 25.48
C ASP A 116 -29.39 9.97 25.74
N GLU A 117 -29.01 10.40 26.94
CA GLU A 117 -28.92 11.85 27.24
C GLU A 117 -27.77 12.50 26.47
N LYS A 118 -26.60 11.84 26.42
CA LYS A 118 -25.36 12.33 25.83
C LYS A 118 -24.89 11.47 24.65
N PRO A 119 -24.34 12.07 23.58
CA PRO A 119 -23.76 11.30 22.49
C PRO A 119 -22.49 10.57 22.96
N THR A 120 -22.36 9.31 22.57
CA THR A 120 -21.12 8.57 22.65
C THR A 120 -20.22 9.00 21.49
N ILE A 121 -19.01 9.46 21.80
CA ILE A 121 -17.98 9.80 20.82
C ILE A 121 -16.78 8.89 21.01
N ARG A 122 -16.28 8.28 19.94
CA ARG A 122 -15.11 7.38 19.97
C ARG A 122 -14.18 7.61 18.78
N PRO A 123 -12.86 7.69 19.01
CA PRO A 123 -11.89 7.71 17.92
C PRO A 123 -11.75 6.32 17.30
N TYR A 124 -11.61 6.28 15.97
CA TYR A 124 -11.19 5.10 15.22
C TYR A 124 -10.15 5.48 14.18
N THR A 125 -9.20 4.59 13.95
CA THR A 125 -8.25 4.71 12.84
C THR A 125 -8.71 3.76 11.72
N PRO A 126 -8.88 4.25 10.49
CA PRO A 126 -9.21 3.42 9.35
C PRO A 126 -8.14 2.38 9.05
N VAL A 127 -8.55 1.25 8.47
CA VAL A 127 -7.64 0.21 7.98
C VAL A 127 -7.39 0.30 6.46
N SER A 128 -8.07 1.22 5.77
CA SER A 128 -7.85 1.53 4.36
C SER A 128 -6.63 2.43 4.17
N ASP A 129 -5.94 2.29 3.03
CA ASP A 129 -4.80 3.14 2.67
C ASP A 129 -5.21 4.62 2.47
N GLU A 130 -4.29 5.55 2.70
CA GLU A 130 -4.53 7.01 2.54
C GLU A 130 -5.01 7.36 1.13
N GLY A 131 -4.42 6.70 0.12
CA GLY A 131 -4.72 6.91 -1.29
C GLY A 131 -5.90 6.10 -1.83
N GLN A 132 -6.64 5.39 -0.98
CA GLN A 132 -7.79 4.58 -1.39
C GLN A 132 -8.96 5.49 -1.81
N PRO A 133 -9.37 5.47 -3.11
CA PRO A 133 -10.52 6.26 -3.55
C PRO A 133 -11.85 5.60 -3.19
N GLY A 134 -12.86 6.44 -2.94
CA GLY A 134 -14.28 6.13 -2.92
C GLY A 134 -14.84 5.52 -1.64
N TYR A 135 -14.00 4.98 -0.76
CA TYR A 135 -14.46 4.38 0.50
C TYR A 135 -13.43 4.42 1.62
N LEU A 136 -13.92 4.14 2.82
CA LEU A 136 -13.15 3.98 4.04
C LEU A 136 -13.56 2.70 4.78
N ASP A 137 -12.60 1.91 5.22
CA ASP A 137 -12.87 0.68 5.96
C ASP A 137 -12.52 0.86 7.46
N LEU A 138 -13.47 0.52 8.34
CA LEU A 138 -13.27 0.44 9.79
C LEU A 138 -13.33 -1.01 10.26
N LEU A 139 -12.30 -1.48 10.98
CA LEU A 139 -12.29 -2.79 11.62
C LEU A 139 -12.69 -2.66 13.10
N VAL A 140 -13.87 -3.16 13.45
CA VAL A 140 -14.48 -2.90 14.76
C VAL A 140 -14.74 -4.21 15.50
N LYS A 141 -14.15 -4.32 16.70
CA LYS A 141 -14.46 -5.39 17.64
C LYS A 141 -15.66 -5.01 18.51
N ARG A 142 -16.62 -5.93 18.63
CA ARG A 142 -17.80 -5.81 19.49
C ARG A 142 -17.41 -6.04 20.94
N TYR A 143 -17.74 -5.07 21.78
CA TYR A 143 -17.72 -5.22 23.22
C TYR A 143 -19.16 -5.26 23.75
N PRO A 144 -19.54 -6.25 24.58
CA PRO A 144 -20.91 -6.40 25.08
C PRO A 144 -21.47 -5.13 25.73
N ASN A 145 -20.64 -4.40 26.47
CA ASN A 145 -21.01 -3.14 27.15
C ASN A 145 -20.49 -1.89 26.42
N GLY A 146 -20.06 -2.03 25.16
CA GLY A 146 -19.53 -0.92 24.37
C GLY A 146 -20.65 -0.26 23.55
N PRO A 147 -21.13 0.95 23.91
CA PRO A 147 -22.26 1.58 23.21
C PRO A 147 -21.98 1.80 21.73
N MET A 148 -20.81 2.37 21.39
CA MET A 148 -20.42 2.59 19.99
C MET A 148 -20.15 1.28 19.24
N SER A 149 -19.45 0.31 19.86
CA SER A 149 -19.14 -0.95 19.18
C SER A 149 -20.40 -1.76 18.90
N ASN A 150 -21.37 -1.75 19.82
CA ASN A 150 -22.67 -2.39 19.59
C ASN A 150 -23.47 -1.66 18.53
N HIS A 151 -23.50 -0.33 18.55
CA HIS A 151 -24.15 0.46 17.50
C HIS A 151 -23.60 0.09 16.12
N LEU A 152 -22.28 0.15 15.93
CA LEU A 152 -21.63 -0.17 14.67
C LEU A 152 -21.86 -1.63 14.23
N HIS A 153 -21.94 -2.57 15.18
CA HIS A 153 -22.25 -3.98 14.90
C HIS A 153 -23.71 -4.24 14.51
N ASN A 154 -24.63 -3.39 14.96
CA ASN A 154 -26.06 -3.51 14.71
C ASN A 154 -26.52 -2.72 13.47
N MET A 155 -25.64 -1.99 12.80
CA MET A 155 -25.96 -1.34 11.53
C MET A 155 -26.19 -2.39 10.43
N ALA A 156 -27.07 -2.06 9.49
CA ALA A 156 -27.29 -2.84 8.27
C ALA A 156 -26.78 -2.04 7.08
N ALA A 157 -26.08 -2.71 6.15
CA ALA A 157 -25.73 -2.10 4.89
C ALA A 157 -27.01 -1.87 4.08
N LEU A 158 -27.19 -0.66 3.56
CA LEU A 158 -28.28 -0.37 2.65
C LEU A 158 -27.94 -0.99 1.29
N PHE A 159 -28.61 -2.10 0.95
CA PHE A 159 -28.70 -2.55 -0.44
C PHE A 159 -29.26 -1.40 -1.30
N PRO A 160 -28.91 -1.32 -2.60
CA PRO A 160 -29.39 -0.25 -3.47
C PRO A 160 -30.89 -0.46 -3.74
N SER A 161 -31.73 0.03 -2.83
CA SER A 161 -33.14 0.26 -3.07
C SER A 161 -33.59 1.44 -2.21
N ILE A 162 -33.71 2.59 -2.89
CA ILE A 162 -34.68 3.67 -2.70
C ILE A 162 -35.03 4.00 -1.22
N HIS A 163 -34.60 5.19 -0.78
CA HIS A 163 -34.80 5.87 0.52
C HIS A 163 -33.63 5.72 1.51
N GLY A 164 -32.72 6.69 1.45
CA GLY A 164 -31.53 6.78 2.29
C GLY A 164 -31.85 7.00 3.77
N SER A 165 -31.35 6.10 4.60
CA SER A 165 -31.13 6.35 6.03
C SER A 165 -29.65 6.70 6.21
N LEU A 166 -29.36 7.97 6.50
CA LEU A 166 -28.02 8.48 6.81
C LEU A 166 -27.64 8.02 8.23
N ALA A 167 -26.95 6.88 8.33
CA ALA A 167 -26.60 6.27 9.60
C ALA A 167 -25.08 6.27 9.84
N SER A 168 -24.53 7.45 10.14
CA SER A 168 -23.43 7.69 11.09
C SER A 168 -22.73 9.00 10.74
N THR A 169 -22.69 9.94 11.69
CA THR A 169 -21.97 11.20 11.51
C THR A 169 -20.55 11.06 12.06
N ILE A 170 -19.57 11.22 11.18
CA ILE A 170 -18.15 11.01 11.37
C ILE A 170 -17.44 12.33 11.05
N THR A 171 -16.65 12.86 11.98
CA THR A 171 -15.77 14.03 11.76
C THR A 171 -14.32 13.60 11.91
N SER A 172 -13.38 14.23 11.21
CA SER A 172 -11.96 14.11 11.58
C SER A 172 -11.70 14.85 12.90
N ALA A 173 -10.78 14.31 13.71
CA ALA A 173 -10.21 14.98 14.88
C ALA A 173 -9.01 15.85 14.47
#